data_AF-A0A958FRV6-F1
#
_entry.id   AF-A0A958FRV6-F1
#
_cell.length_a   1.000
_cell.length_b   1.000
_cell.length_c   1.000
_cell.angle_alpha   90.00
_cell.angle_beta   90.00
_cell.angle_gamma   90.00
#
_symmetry.space_group_name_H-M   'P 1'
#
loop_
_entity.id
_entity.type
_entity.pdbx_description
1 polymer ?
#
loop_
_entity_poly.entity_id
_entity_poly.type
_entity_poly.pdbx_seq_one_letter_code
_entity_poly.pdbx_strand_id
1 'polypeptide(L)' 'HIGKGRALGVGEVKFRGQVLPTAKKVTYHLNIKRVMASKLILGIADGTVSVDDRQIYSATGLRVGLFTSTEDF' A
#
# COMPACT_ATOMS: atom_id res chain seq x y z
N HIS A 1 15.98 3.48 7.83
CA HIS A 1 15.93 2.20 8.59
C HIS A 1 16.39 1.08 7.69
N ILE A 2 17.30 0.21 8.16
CA ILE A 2 17.79 -0.94 7.40
C ILE A 2 16.88 -2.13 7.72
N GLY A 3 16.33 -2.77 6.68
CA GLY A 3 15.44 -3.91 6.82
C GLY A 3 14.76 -4.26 5.51
N LYS A 4 14.30 -5.51 5.39
CA LYS A 4 13.57 -6.03 4.25
C LYS A 4 12.08 -5.73 4.44
N GLY A 5 11.45 -5.09 3.46
CA GLY A 5 10.02 -4.79 3.50
C GLY A 5 9.13 -6.01 3.28
N ARG A 6 8.05 -6.12 4.07
CA ARG A 6 7.00 -7.14 3.90
C ARG A 6 5.63 -6.50 4.04
N ALA A 7 4.75 -6.77 3.08
CA ALA A 7 3.33 -6.44 3.23
C ALA A 7 2.73 -7.34 4.31
N LEU A 8 2.03 -6.74 5.27
CA LEU A 8 1.34 -7.43 6.37
C LEU A 8 -0.18 -7.50 6.13
N GLY A 9 -0.61 -7.16 4.92
CA GLY A 9 -1.99 -7.14 4.49
C GLY A 9 -2.62 -5.74 4.48
N VAL A 10 -3.94 -5.75 4.42
CA VAL A 10 -4.80 -4.58 4.23
C VAL A 10 -6.07 -4.77 5.04
N GLY A 11 -6.76 -3.67 5.39
CA GLY A 11 -8.08 -3.73 6.01
C GLY A 11 -9.15 -4.03 4.98
N GLU A 12 -9.52 -3.02 4.19
CA GLU A 12 -10.50 -3.15 3.11
C GLU A 12 -9.86 -2.78 1.77
N VAL A 13 -10.24 -3.51 0.71
CA VAL A 13 -9.93 -3.16 -0.67
C VAL A 13 -11.23 -3.14 -1.47
N LYS A 14 -11.41 -2.11 -2.29
CA LYS A 14 -12.53 -1.99 -3.23
C LYS A 14 -12.00 -1.78 -4.64
N PHE A 15 -12.49 -2.61 -5.56
CA PHE A 15 -12.28 -2.46 -6.99
C PHE A 15 -13.58 -1.99 -7.65
N ARG A 16 -13.58 -0.80 -8.26
CA ARG A 16 -14.77 -0.18 -8.90
C ARG A 16 -14.53 0.21 -10.35
N GLY A 17 -13.47 -0.31 -10.93
CA GLY A 17 -13.06 -0.06 -12.31
C GLY A 17 -11.96 -1.02 -12.70
N GLN A 18 -11.29 -0.72 -13.82
CA GLN A 18 -10.21 -1.52 -14.36
C GLN A 18 -9.23 -0.64 -15.12
N VAL A 19 -8.03 -1.16 -15.34
CA VAL A 19 -7.03 -0.57 -16.24
C VAL A 19 -7.11 -1.31 -17.56
N LEU A 20 -7.51 -0.63 -18.63
CA LEU A 20 -7.53 -1.20 -19.99
C LEU A 20 -6.14 -1.10 -20.64
N PRO A 21 -5.82 -1.95 -21.64
CA PRO A 21 -4.56 -1.84 -22.37
C PRO A 21 -4.34 -0.49 -23.08
N THR A 22 -5.40 0.28 -23.32
CA THR A 22 -5.36 1.61 -23.95
C THR A 22 -5.13 2.75 -22.96
N ALA A 23 -5.12 2.47 -21.65
CA ALA A 23 -4.90 3.48 -20.62
C ALA A 23 -3.48 4.06 -20.69
N LYS A 24 -3.32 5.34 -20.36
CA LYS A 24 -2.04 6.04 -20.51
C LYS A 24 -1.27 6.15 -19.20
N LYS A 25 -1.97 6.41 -18.09
CA LYS A 25 -1.32 6.67 -16.80
C LYS A 25 -2.13 6.10 -15.64
N VAL A 26 -1.46 5.30 -14.80
CA VAL A 26 -1.97 4.92 -13.49
C VAL A 26 -1.29 5.80 -12.44
N THR A 27 -2.09 6.41 -11.56
CA THR A 27 -1.60 7.25 -10.47
C THR A 27 -1.96 6.61 -9.13
N TYR A 28 -0.97 6.45 -8.27
CA TYR A 28 -1.13 5.96 -6.90
C TYR A 28 -1.06 7.14 -5.94
N HIS A 29 -2.05 7.26 -5.07
CA HIS A 29 -2.01 8.21 -3.96
C HIS A 29 -2.00 7.43 -2.65
N LEU A 30 -1.05 7.74 -1.78
CA LEU A 30 -0.95 7.16 -0.45
C LEU A 30 -1.08 8.26 0.60
N ASN A 31 -2.00 8.06 1.54
CA ASN A 31 -2.11 8.88 2.74
C ASN A 31 -1.54 8.10 3.92
N ILE A 32 -0.35 8.49 4.38
CA ILE A 32 0.32 7.84 5.49
C ILE A 32 -0.40 8.22 6.78
N LYS A 33 -1.06 7.23 7.41
CA LYS A 33 -1.80 7.43 8.66
C LYS A 33 -0.89 7.33 9.87
N ARG A 34 0.05 6.39 9.86
CA ARG A 34 0.93 6.14 11.01
C ARG A 34 2.24 5.51 10.57
N VAL A 35 3.32 5.94 11.20
CA VAL A 35 4.62 5.28 11.15
C VAL A 35 5.04 4.98 12.58
N MET A 36 5.45 3.75 12.84
CA MET A 36 5.94 3.28 14.13
C MET A 36 7.35 2.74 13.94
N ALA A 37 8.30 3.16 14.78
CA ALA A 37 9.69 2.73 14.72
C ALA A 37 10.15 2.28 16.12
N SER A 38 9.63 1.15 16.58
CA SER A 38 9.99 0.54 17.88
C SER A 38 10.67 -0.82 17.65
N LYS A 39 10.28 -1.87 18.38
CA LYS A 39 10.77 -3.24 18.13
C LYS A 39 10.44 -3.74 16.73
N LEU A 40 9.29 -3.34 16.19
CA LEU A 40 8.91 -3.52 14.78
C LEU A 40 8.76 -2.14 14.14
N ILE A 41 9.32 -1.99 12.94
CA ILE A 41 9.07 -0.81 12.11
C ILE A 41 7.85 -1.11 11.24
N LEU A 42 6.80 -0.30 11.38
CA LEU A 42 5.50 -0.49 10.74
C LEU A 42 5.01 0.82 10.11
N GLY A 43 4.65 0.76 8.84
CA GLY A 43 3.90 1.81 8.15
C GLY A 43 2.44 1.40 7.95
N ILE A 44 1.52 2.32 8.23
CA ILE A 44 0.09 2.18 7.97
C ILE A 44 -0.37 3.34 7.09
N ALA A 45 -1.07 3.02 5.99
CA ALA A 45 -1.58 4.00 5.05
C ALA A 45 -2.97 3.63 4.54
N ASP A 46 -3.70 4.64 4.07
CA ASP A 46 -4.77 4.42 3.08
C ASP A 46 -4.23 4.78 1.70
N GLY A 47 -4.84 4.24 0.66
CA GLY A 47 -4.43 4.54 -0.71
C GLY A 47 -5.57 4.50 -1.71
N THR A 48 -5.39 5.23 -2.79
CA THR A 48 -6.25 5.18 -3.97
C THR A 48 -5.43 4.95 -5.22
N VAL A 49 -6.07 4.34 -6.21
CA VAL A 49 -5.50 4.18 -7.55
C VAL A 49 -6.45 4.81 -8.54
N SER A 50 -5.91 5.68 -9.38
CA SER A 50 -6.61 6.32 -10.49
C SER A 50 -6.01 5.90 -11.81
N VAL A 51 -6.84 5.71 -12.83
CA VAL A 51 -6.43 5.52 -14.23
C VAL A 51 -6.92 6.71 -15.03
N ASP A 52 -6.01 7.40 -15.72
CA ASP A 52 -6.30 8.61 -16.50
C ASP A 52 -7.20 9.59 -15.71
N ASP A 53 -6.75 9.88 -14.48
CA ASP A 53 -7.36 10.78 -13.49
C ASP A 53 -8.74 10.34 -12.92
N ARG A 54 -9.23 9.15 -13.28
CA ARG A 54 -10.42 8.52 -12.68
C ARG A 54 -10.04 7.52 -11.59
N GLN A 55 -10.45 7.77 -10.34
CA GLN A 55 -10.26 6.81 -9.24
C GLN A 55 -11.01 5.50 -9.51
N ILE A 56 -10.30 4.37 -9.44
CA ILE A 56 -10.85 3.03 -9.69
C ILE A 56 -10.71 2.11 -8.48
N TYR A 57 -9.66 2.27 -7.67
CA TYR A 57 -9.43 1.45 -6.48
C TYR A 57 -9.27 2.30 -5.22
N SER A 58 -9.65 1.71 -4.09
CA SER A 58 -9.35 2.26 -2.76
C SER A 58 -8.92 1.14 -1.83
N ALA A 59 -7.94 1.41 -0.98
CA ALA A 59 -7.47 0.53 0.07
C ALA A 59 -7.42 1.30 1.39
N THR A 60 -7.97 0.73 2.45
CA THR A 60 -7.87 1.28 3.81
C THR A 60 -7.03 0.38 4.69
N GLY A 61 -6.15 1.00 5.50
CA GLY A 61 -5.30 0.27 6.44
C GLY A 61 -4.32 -0.70 5.77
N LEU A 62 -3.66 -0.28 4.68
CA LEU A 62 -2.46 -0.92 4.15
C LEU A 62 -1.40 -1.00 5.25
N ARG A 63 -0.78 -2.15 5.45
CA ARG A 63 0.25 -2.38 6.47
C ARG A 63 1.52 -2.94 5.85
N VAL A 64 2.66 -2.29 6.11
CA VAL A 64 3.98 -2.76 5.68
C VAL A 64 4.95 -2.70 6.85
N GLY A 65 5.62 -3.82 7.12
CA GLY A 65 6.67 -3.90 8.13
C GLY A 65 8.08 -3.95 7.51
N LEU A 66 9.09 -3.48 8.23
CA LEU A 66 10.50 -3.75 7.93
C LEU A 66 11.06 -4.77 8.94
N PHE A 67 11.78 -5.76 8.42
CA PHE A 67 12.35 -6.86 9.20
C PHE A 67 13.85 -7.00 8.94
N THR A 68 14.64 -7.32 9.95
CA THR A 68 16.10 -7.52 9.82
C THR A 68 16.44 -8.89 9.25
N SER A 69 15.68 -9.93 9.62
CA SER A 69 15.66 -11.26 8.99
C SER A 69 14.27 -11.57 8.46
N THR A 70 14.19 -12.42 7.43
CA THR A 70 12.93 -12.87 6.82
C THR A 70 12.87 -14.38 6.74
N GLU A 71 13.62 -15.07 7.59
CA GLU A 71 13.69 -16.54 7.64
C GLU A 71 12.44 -17.16 8.28
N ASP A 72 11.80 -16.43 9.20
CA ASP A 72 10.59 -16.86 9.92
C ASP A 72 9.27 -16.38 9.26
N PHE A 73 9.33 -15.92 8.01
CA PHE A 73 8.20 -15.38 7.24
C PHE A 73 7.78 -16.37 6.16
#